data_AF-A0A2V8NB06-F1
#
_entry.id   AF-A0A2V8NB06-F1
#
_cell.length_a   1.000
_cell.length_b   1.000
_cell.length_c   1.000
_cell.angle_alpha   90.00
_cell.angle_beta   90.00
_cell.angle_gamma   90.00
#
_symmetry.space_group_name_H-M   'P 1'
#
loop_
_entity.id
_entity.type
_entity.pdbx_description
1 polymer ?
#
loop_
_entity_poly.entity_id
_entity_poly.type
_entity_poly.pdbx_seq_one_letter_code
_entity_poly.pdbx_strand_id
1 'polypeptide(L)'
;MPNLLSQLTKDAQTRFLEELNYLNLGEIRGFCSDRGIPYKILAEYPNGKMKATKDIDRKPIVLARVRHYLATGKVGQPTCIPAEIVRHDNPPARPGPRDRLYYRWYSKEHTGIMRSLGELNDGQFRDGAVARVLAMEFWTRGEAPTLAEFARAWTKAKADEHRLLTAEYAYLTDLKHKRAGSEWKSLRKAKAESALQTLARIAPFPGQTSGRQSP
;
A
#
# COMPACT_ATOMS: atom_id res chain seq x y z
N MET A 1 -15.89 4.51 18.30
CA MET A 1 -15.07 5.60 18.88
C MET A 1 -15.39 6.90 18.14
N PRO A 2 -15.35 8.06 18.80
CA PRO A 2 -15.53 9.35 18.14
C PRO A 2 -14.40 9.63 17.14
N ASN A 3 -14.63 10.59 16.25
CA ASN A 3 -13.62 11.15 15.35
C ASN A 3 -12.40 11.63 16.16
N LEU A 4 -11.26 10.96 16.04
CA LEU A 4 -10.06 11.27 16.83
C LEU A 4 -9.41 12.59 16.38
N LEU A 5 -9.62 13.00 15.13
CA LEU A 5 -9.12 14.28 14.62
C LEU A 5 -9.80 15.48 15.29
N SER A 6 -11.00 15.33 15.84
CA SER A 6 -11.72 16.44 16.49
C SER A 6 -11.04 16.93 17.78
N GLN A 7 -10.04 16.20 18.29
CA GLN A 7 -9.19 16.62 19.41
C GLN A 7 -8.16 17.70 19.01
N LEU A 8 -8.01 17.96 17.71
CA LEU A 8 -7.09 18.95 17.16
C LEU A 8 -7.85 20.16 16.59
N THR A 9 -7.24 21.34 16.68
CA THR A 9 -7.71 22.52 15.92
C THR A 9 -7.60 22.26 14.41
N LYS A 10 -8.32 23.03 13.59
CA LYS A 10 -8.32 22.84 12.13
C LYS A 10 -6.91 22.94 11.52
N ASP A 11 -6.12 23.92 11.93
CA ASP A 11 -4.74 24.07 11.45
C ASP A 11 -3.86 22.89 11.88
N ALA A 12 -4.03 22.42 13.11
CA ALA A 12 -3.31 21.24 13.61
C ALA A 12 -3.74 19.96 12.88
N GLN A 13 -5.00 19.81 12.50
CA GLN A 13 -5.49 18.70 11.66
C GLN A 13 -4.80 18.73 10.29
N THR A 14 -4.79 19.88 9.61
CA THR A 14 -4.16 20.03 8.29
C THR A 14 -2.69 19.66 8.34
N ARG A 15 -1.92 20.28 9.24
CA ARG A 15 -0.49 20.00 9.42
C ARG A 15 -0.24 18.52 9.72
N PHE A 16 -1.02 17.94 10.62
CA PHE A 16 -0.87 16.53 10.98
C PHE A 16 -1.15 15.58 9.80
N LEU A 17 -2.22 15.82 9.02
CA LEU A 17 -2.55 15.01 7.86
C LEU A 17 -1.49 15.09 6.76
N GLU A 18 -0.83 16.24 6.62
CA GLU A 18 0.35 16.41 5.76
C GLU A 18 1.56 15.64 6.30
N GLU A 19 1.86 15.74 7.59
CA GLU A 19 2.99 15.05 8.22
C GLU A 19 2.85 13.53 8.21
N LEU A 20 1.62 12.99 8.26
CA LEU A 20 1.35 11.55 8.06
C LEU A 20 1.93 11.03 6.74
N ASN A 21 2.00 11.87 5.70
CA ASN A 21 2.61 11.49 4.42
C ASN A 21 4.12 11.23 4.51
N TYR A 22 4.80 11.59 5.60
CA TYR A 22 6.24 11.37 5.78
C TYR A 22 6.56 10.06 6.50
N LEU A 23 5.56 9.40 7.11
CA LEU A 23 5.76 8.10 7.74
C LEU A 23 6.16 7.04 6.70
N ASN A 24 7.10 6.17 7.05
CA ASN A 24 7.41 4.99 6.25
C ASN A 24 6.52 3.80 6.62
N LEU A 25 6.53 2.74 5.82
CA LEU A 25 5.69 1.57 6.07
C LEU A 25 5.98 0.90 7.42
N GLY A 26 7.23 0.90 7.90
CA GLY A 26 7.58 0.34 9.22
C GLY A 26 6.90 1.12 10.36
N GLU A 27 6.99 2.45 10.32
CA GLU A 27 6.35 3.34 11.32
C GLU A 27 4.82 3.19 11.29
N ILE A 28 4.22 3.15 10.10
CA ILE A 28 2.77 2.97 9.92
C ILE A 28 2.31 1.61 10.45
N ARG A 29 3.09 0.54 10.23
CA ARG A 29 2.76 -0.83 10.68
C ARG A 29 2.68 -0.95 12.19
N GLY A 30 3.55 -0.27 12.94
CA GLY A 30 3.49 -0.25 14.39
C GLY A 30 2.13 0.27 14.85
N PHE A 31 1.77 1.47 14.39
CA PHE A 31 0.47 2.09 14.68
C PHE A 31 -0.72 1.20 14.29
N CYS A 32 -0.64 0.55 13.12
CA CYS A 32 -1.72 -0.29 12.61
C CYS A 32 -1.90 -1.58 13.42
N SER A 33 -0.81 -2.27 13.76
CA SER A 33 -0.84 -3.53 14.52
C SER A 33 -1.55 -3.36 15.86
N ASP A 34 -1.20 -2.30 16.58
CA ASP A 34 -1.74 -1.97 17.89
C ASP A 34 -3.26 -1.71 17.91
N ARG A 35 -3.82 -1.38 16.75
CA ARG A 35 -5.22 -0.92 16.60
C ARG A 35 -6.03 -1.83 15.68
N GLY A 36 -5.47 -2.98 15.30
CA GLY A 36 -6.11 -3.92 14.38
C GLY A 36 -6.36 -3.36 12.98
N ILE A 37 -5.70 -2.28 12.58
CA ILE A 37 -5.87 -1.69 11.25
C ILE A 37 -5.16 -2.61 10.24
N PRO A 38 -5.86 -3.13 9.22
CA PRO A 38 -5.25 -4.09 8.31
C PRO A 38 -4.25 -3.42 7.37
N TYR A 39 -3.04 -3.98 7.34
CA TYR A 39 -1.98 -3.58 6.41
C TYR A 39 -1.43 -4.76 5.59
N LYS A 40 -1.80 -6.01 5.93
CA LYS A 40 -1.44 -7.20 5.14
C LYS A 40 -2.52 -7.47 4.11
N ILE A 41 -2.11 -7.91 2.93
CA ILE A 41 -3.03 -8.41 1.91
C ILE A 41 -3.50 -9.80 2.33
N LEU A 42 -4.80 -10.03 2.29
CA LEU A 42 -5.40 -11.35 2.46
C LEU A 42 -5.61 -12.01 1.09
N ALA A 43 -5.56 -13.34 1.08
CA ALA A 43 -5.95 -14.15 -0.05
C ALA A 43 -7.06 -15.11 0.40
N GLU A 44 -8.11 -15.20 -0.39
CA GLU A 44 -9.16 -16.20 -0.25
C GLU A 44 -8.71 -17.53 -0.86
N TYR A 45 -9.14 -18.63 -0.24
CA TYR A 45 -8.84 -19.98 -0.68
C TYR A 45 -10.13 -20.67 -1.11
N PRO A 46 -10.08 -21.71 -1.98
CA PRO A 46 -11.29 -22.40 -2.47
C PRO A 46 -12.22 -22.96 -1.39
N ASN A 47 -11.71 -23.15 -0.16
CA ASN A 47 -12.50 -23.58 1.00
C ASN A 47 -13.17 -22.41 1.76
N GLY A 48 -13.22 -21.21 1.17
CA GLY A 48 -13.76 -19.98 1.77
C GLY A 48 -12.91 -19.39 2.91
N LYS A 49 -11.74 -19.97 3.23
CA LYS A 49 -10.86 -19.42 4.27
C LYS A 49 -10.06 -18.26 3.71
N MET A 50 -9.98 -17.17 4.47
CA MET A 50 -9.05 -16.08 4.22
C MET A 50 -7.77 -16.27 5.02
N LYS A 51 -6.61 -16.10 4.38
CA LYS A 51 -5.30 -16.09 5.08
C LYS A 51 -4.48 -14.87 4.70
N ALA A 52 -3.75 -14.36 5.69
CA ALA A 52 -2.77 -13.30 5.45
C ALA A 52 -1.64 -13.82 4.56
N THR A 53 -1.30 -13.02 3.56
CA THR A 53 -0.17 -13.28 2.67
C THR A 53 1.12 -12.70 3.26
N LYS A 54 2.25 -12.92 2.58
CA LYS A 54 3.52 -12.24 2.91
C LYS A 54 3.52 -10.79 2.42
N ASP A 55 2.59 -10.45 1.52
CA ASP A 55 2.54 -9.14 0.88
C ASP A 55 1.81 -8.14 1.78
N ILE A 56 2.28 -6.91 1.69
CA ILE A 56 1.81 -5.79 2.50
C ILE A 56 1.28 -4.74 1.54
N ASP A 57 0.16 -4.15 1.92
CA ASP A 57 -0.43 -3.08 1.15
C ASP A 57 0.54 -1.91 0.97
N ARG A 58 0.42 -1.26 -0.18
CA ARG A 58 1.22 -0.09 -0.50
C ARG A 58 0.90 1.03 0.49
N LYS A 59 1.90 1.88 0.77
CA LYS A 59 1.78 3.00 1.71
C LYS A 59 0.50 3.84 1.50
N PRO A 60 0.10 4.23 0.27
CA PRO A 60 -1.12 5.01 0.09
C PRO A 60 -2.39 4.31 0.59
N ILE A 61 -2.51 3.00 0.36
CA ILE A 61 -3.65 2.19 0.82
C ILE A 61 -3.67 2.12 2.34
N VAL A 62 -2.52 1.84 2.97
CA VAL A 62 -2.43 1.76 4.43
C VAL A 62 -2.70 3.12 5.08
N LEU A 63 -2.15 4.21 4.54
CA LEU A 63 -2.42 5.57 5.04
C LEU A 63 -3.88 5.97 4.88
N ALA A 64 -4.54 5.60 3.77
CA ALA A 64 -5.96 5.83 3.60
C ALA A 64 -6.79 5.15 4.70
N ARG A 65 -6.43 3.92 5.09
CA ARG A 65 -7.07 3.22 6.22
C ARG A 65 -6.78 3.90 7.56
N VAL A 66 -5.55 4.36 7.79
CA VAL A 66 -5.21 5.13 9.00
C VAL A 66 -6.04 6.40 9.08
N ARG A 67 -6.15 7.17 7.99
CA ARG A 67 -6.98 8.38 7.95
C ARG A 67 -8.46 8.08 8.18
N HIS A 68 -8.98 7.03 7.56
CA HIS A 68 -10.35 6.58 7.81
C HIS A 68 -10.58 6.26 9.28
N TYR A 69 -9.68 5.51 9.91
CA TYR A 69 -9.73 5.20 11.34
C TYR A 69 -9.69 6.46 12.19
N LEU A 70 -8.78 7.40 11.91
CA LEU A 70 -8.68 8.65 12.66
C LEU A 70 -9.95 9.50 12.52
N ALA A 71 -10.56 9.54 11.33
CA ALA A 71 -11.77 10.33 11.08
C ALA A 71 -13.06 9.71 11.65
N THR A 72 -13.14 8.37 11.72
CA THR A 72 -14.40 7.67 12.00
C THR A 72 -14.36 6.79 13.24
N GLY A 73 -13.17 6.51 13.77
CA GLY A 73 -12.95 5.52 14.81
C GLY A 73 -13.21 4.07 14.37
N LYS A 74 -13.43 3.81 13.07
CA LYS A 74 -13.71 2.48 12.51
C LYS A 74 -12.49 1.91 11.81
N VAL A 75 -12.27 0.61 11.98
CA VAL A 75 -11.25 -0.13 11.25
C VAL A 75 -11.81 -0.49 9.87
N GLY A 76 -11.08 -0.14 8.82
CA GLY A 76 -11.43 -0.50 7.44
C GLY A 76 -11.16 -1.98 7.12
N GLN A 77 -11.56 -2.43 5.94
CA GLN A 77 -11.35 -3.80 5.49
C GLN A 77 -9.93 -4.01 4.91
N PRO A 78 -9.36 -5.22 5.05
CA PRO A 78 -8.12 -5.58 4.37
C PRO A 78 -8.30 -5.63 2.86
N THR A 79 -7.21 -5.48 2.12
CA THR A 79 -7.19 -5.83 0.69
C THR A 79 -7.31 -7.35 0.61
N CYS A 80 -8.27 -7.85 -0.17
CA CYS A 80 -8.46 -9.28 -0.39
C CYS A 80 -8.24 -9.62 -1.87
N ILE A 81 -7.51 -10.71 -2.13
CA ILE A 81 -7.40 -11.32 -3.45
C ILE A 81 -8.35 -12.53 -3.50
N PRO A 82 -9.32 -12.55 -4.42
CA PRO A 82 -10.29 -13.64 -4.55
C PRO A 82 -9.67 -14.98 -4.92
N ALA A 83 -10.31 -16.08 -4.52
CA ALA A 83 -9.79 -17.44 -4.68
C ALA A 83 -9.54 -17.81 -6.15
N GLU A 84 -10.37 -17.32 -7.07
CA GLU A 84 -10.23 -17.52 -8.51
C GLU A 84 -8.93 -16.95 -9.08
N ILE A 85 -8.35 -15.96 -8.42
CA ILE A 85 -7.10 -15.28 -8.84
C ILE A 85 -5.86 -15.87 -8.18
N VAL A 86 -6.00 -16.56 -7.05
CA VAL A 86 -4.88 -17.15 -6.33
C VAL A 86 -4.42 -18.42 -7.01
N ARG A 87 -3.10 -18.54 -7.28
CA ARG A 87 -2.47 -19.78 -7.74
C ARG A 87 -1.30 -20.16 -6.82
N HIS A 88 -1.11 -21.46 -6.64
CA HIS A 88 -0.05 -22.03 -5.79
C HIS A 88 0.95 -22.85 -6.58
N ASP A 89 0.54 -23.33 -7.75
CA ASP A 89 1.38 -23.92 -8.77
C ASP A 89 2.29 -22.87 -9.42
N ASN A 90 3.41 -23.34 -9.94
CA ASN A 90 4.32 -22.50 -10.72
C ASN A 90 3.71 -22.20 -12.09
N PRO A 91 3.95 -21.00 -12.66
CA PRO A 91 3.53 -20.71 -14.02
C PRO A 91 4.24 -21.64 -15.02
N PRO A 92 3.69 -21.83 -16.23
CA PRO A 92 4.38 -22.51 -17.32
C PRO A 92 5.77 -21.89 -17.57
N ALA A 93 6.75 -22.72 -17.94
CA ALA A 93 8.11 -22.25 -18.21
C ALA A 93 8.18 -21.27 -19.39
N ARG A 94 7.24 -21.38 -20.34
CA ARG A 94 7.09 -20.52 -21.51
C ARG A 94 5.61 -20.14 -21.68
N PRO A 95 5.11 -19.19 -20.89
CA PRO A 95 3.71 -18.80 -20.97
C PRO A 95 3.49 -17.97 -22.24
N GLY A 96 2.42 -18.29 -22.96
CA GLY A 96 1.99 -17.59 -24.16
C GLY A 96 1.16 -16.33 -23.88
N PRO A 97 0.87 -15.52 -24.90
CA PRO A 97 0.16 -14.24 -24.74
C PRO A 97 -1.25 -14.36 -24.14
N ARG A 98 -1.88 -15.54 -24.30
CA ARG A 98 -3.24 -15.85 -23.81
C ARG A 98 -3.26 -16.46 -22.41
N ASP A 99 -2.09 -16.83 -21.87
CA ASP A 99 -2.01 -17.32 -20.50
C ASP A 99 -2.31 -16.18 -19.51
N ARG A 100 -2.98 -16.52 -18.42
CA ARG A 100 -3.41 -15.57 -17.40
C ARG A 100 -2.29 -15.28 -16.40
N LEU A 101 -2.21 -14.04 -15.96
CA LEU A 101 -1.34 -13.58 -14.89
C LEU A 101 -2.07 -13.63 -13.55
N TYR A 102 -1.94 -14.77 -12.86
CA TYR A 102 -2.51 -14.97 -11.53
C TYR A 102 -1.71 -14.30 -10.43
N TYR A 103 -2.36 -14.08 -9.28
CA TYR A 103 -1.66 -13.70 -8.06
C TYR A 103 -0.69 -14.82 -7.66
N ARG A 104 0.51 -14.44 -7.20
CA ARG A 104 1.75 -15.26 -7.01
C ARG A 104 2.59 -15.53 -8.26
N TRP A 105 2.02 -15.47 -9.46
CA TRP A 105 2.82 -15.71 -10.67
C TRP A 105 3.70 -14.52 -11.05
N TYR A 106 3.31 -13.29 -10.68
CA TYR A 106 4.16 -12.11 -10.82
C TYR A 106 5.27 -12.09 -9.77
N SER A 107 6.38 -12.76 -10.07
CA SER A 107 7.60 -12.79 -9.26
C SER A 107 8.83 -12.73 -10.16
N LYS A 108 9.92 -12.09 -9.71
CA LYS A 108 11.20 -12.07 -10.44
C LYS A 108 11.77 -13.48 -10.66
N GLU A 109 11.43 -14.41 -9.76
CA GLU A 109 11.85 -15.81 -9.82
C GLU A 109 11.17 -16.56 -10.98
N HIS A 110 9.98 -16.11 -11.40
CA HIS A 110 9.26 -16.69 -12.52
C HIS A 110 9.71 -16.06 -13.84
N THR A 111 10.93 -16.39 -14.26
CA THR A 111 11.59 -15.80 -15.42
C THR A 111 10.82 -15.96 -16.73
N GLY A 112 10.01 -17.02 -16.87
CA GLY A 112 9.11 -17.21 -18.01
C GLY A 112 8.08 -16.08 -18.14
N ILE A 113 7.42 -15.71 -17.04
CA ILE A 113 6.47 -14.59 -17.00
C ILE A 113 7.17 -13.27 -17.34
N MET A 114 8.32 -13.00 -16.71
CA MET A 114 9.06 -11.75 -16.93
C MET A 114 9.55 -11.61 -18.37
N ARG A 115 9.98 -12.71 -18.98
CA ARG A 115 10.39 -12.76 -20.38
C ARG A 115 9.22 -12.50 -21.33
N SER A 116 8.10 -13.20 -21.16
CA SER A 116 6.92 -13.01 -22.00
C SER A 116 6.39 -11.58 -21.93
N LEU A 117 6.38 -10.96 -20.74
CA LEU A 117 6.03 -9.53 -20.60
C LEU A 117 7.06 -8.61 -21.30
N GLY A 118 8.35 -8.95 -21.23
CA GLY A 118 9.40 -8.29 -22.01
C GLY A 118 9.12 -8.35 -23.51
N GLU A 119 8.89 -9.54 -24.05
CA GLU A 119 8.63 -9.78 -25.47
C GLU A 119 7.36 -9.07 -25.95
N LEU A 120 6.26 -9.14 -25.18
CA LEU A 120 4.98 -8.49 -25.51
C LEU A 120 5.03 -6.95 -25.48
N ASN A 121 6.09 -6.38 -24.92
CA ASN A 121 6.33 -4.94 -24.85
C ASN A 121 7.64 -4.53 -25.54
N ASP A 122 8.11 -5.30 -26.52
CA ASP A 122 9.31 -4.99 -27.31
C ASP A 122 10.56 -4.68 -26.44
N GLY A 123 10.72 -5.42 -25.35
CA GLY A 123 11.81 -5.27 -24.38
C GLY A 123 11.69 -4.05 -23.46
N GLN A 124 10.63 -3.24 -23.59
CA GLN A 124 10.42 -2.03 -22.78
C GLN A 124 9.90 -2.35 -21.38
N PHE A 125 9.26 -3.51 -21.18
CA PHE A 125 8.71 -3.89 -19.89
C PHE A 125 9.77 -3.82 -18.78
N ARG A 126 9.38 -3.30 -17.61
CA ARG A 126 10.20 -3.25 -16.40
C ARG A 126 9.38 -3.68 -15.19
N ASP A 127 9.88 -4.66 -14.42
CA ASP A 127 9.37 -4.88 -13.06
C ASP A 127 9.66 -3.64 -12.22
N GLY A 128 8.62 -3.14 -11.54
CA GLY A 128 8.68 -1.94 -10.76
C GLY A 128 7.31 -1.55 -10.21
N ALA A 129 7.24 -0.34 -9.66
CA ALA A 129 6.03 0.15 -9.01
C ALA A 129 4.80 0.07 -9.92
N VAL A 130 4.89 0.57 -11.16
CA VAL A 130 3.79 0.58 -12.15
C VAL A 130 3.18 -0.81 -12.33
N ALA A 131 4.01 -1.82 -12.61
CA ALA A 131 3.53 -3.17 -12.85
C ALA A 131 2.87 -3.77 -11.60
N ARG A 132 3.43 -3.52 -10.41
CA ARG A 132 2.85 -4.01 -9.14
C ARG A 132 1.54 -3.31 -8.77
N VAL A 133 1.43 -2.01 -9.05
CA VAL A 133 0.18 -1.26 -8.91
C VAL A 133 -0.89 -1.90 -9.77
N LEU A 134 -0.58 -2.06 -11.06
CA LEU A 134 -1.50 -2.56 -12.06
C LEU A 134 -1.92 -4.00 -11.77
N ALA A 135 -0.98 -4.87 -11.40
CA ALA A 135 -1.27 -6.25 -11.05
C ALA A 135 -2.24 -6.34 -9.87
N MET A 136 -1.98 -5.57 -8.81
CA MET A 136 -2.89 -5.51 -7.67
C MET A 136 -4.28 -4.99 -8.06
N GLU A 137 -4.37 -3.97 -8.91
CA GLU A 137 -5.66 -3.42 -9.36
C GLU A 137 -6.50 -4.44 -10.14
N PHE A 138 -5.87 -5.26 -10.99
CA PHE A 138 -6.54 -6.38 -11.64
C PHE A 138 -7.02 -7.40 -10.60
N TRP A 139 -6.11 -7.89 -9.76
CA TRP A 139 -6.42 -8.99 -8.86
C TRP A 139 -7.44 -8.64 -7.78
N THR A 140 -7.44 -7.40 -7.26
CA THR A 140 -8.44 -6.97 -6.28
C THR A 140 -9.84 -6.78 -6.88
N ARG A 141 -9.95 -6.72 -8.21
CA ARG A 141 -11.24 -6.71 -8.94
C ARG A 141 -11.71 -8.11 -9.32
N GLY A 142 -10.98 -9.16 -8.94
CA GLY A 142 -11.28 -10.52 -9.36
C GLY A 142 -10.87 -10.81 -10.80
N GLU A 143 -9.94 -10.03 -11.37
CA GLU A 143 -9.46 -10.20 -12.74
C GLU A 143 -8.04 -10.78 -12.76
N ALA A 144 -7.86 -11.93 -13.41
CA ALA A 144 -6.55 -12.42 -13.85
C ALA A 144 -6.41 -12.13 -15.35
N PRO A 145 -5.73 -11.03 -15.72
CA PRO A 145 -5.59 -10.62 -17.11
C PRO A 145 -4.71 -11.61 -17.85
N THR A 146 -4.91 -11.76 -19.16
CA THR A 146 -3.91 -12.42 -20.01
C THR A 146 -2.60 -11.62 -20.01
N LEU A 147 -1.48 -12.27 -20.29
CA LEU A 147 -0.19 -11.58 -20.40
C LEU A 147 -0.24 -10.47 -21.46
N ALA A 148 -0.95 -10.68 -22.57
CA ALA A 148 -1.14 -9.65 -23.59
C ALA A 148 -1.96 -8.45 -23.10
N GLU A 149 -3.05 -8.68 -22.34
CA GLU A 149 -3.84 -7.60 -21.72
C GLU A 149 -3.02 -6.83 -20.70
N PHE A 150 -2.28 -7.54 -19.86
CA PHE A 150 -1.41 -6.93 -18.86
C PHE A 150 -0.31 -6.08 -19.51
N ALA A 151 0.34 -6.59 -20.55
CA ALA A 151 1.37 -5.87 -21.31
C ALA A 151 0.82 -4.56 -21.91
N ARG A 152 -0.37 -4.58 -22.53
CA ARG A 152 -1.02 -3.38 -23.07
C ARG A 152 -1.38 -2.38 -21.97
N ALA A 153 -1.96 -2.88 -20.88
CA ALA A 153 -2.34 -2.04 -19.74
C ALA A 153 -1.09 -1.42 -19.07
N TRP A 154 0.02 -2.15 -19.02
CA TRP A 154 1.30 -1.66 -18.51
C TRP A 154 1.85 -0.53 -19.38
N THR A 155 1.85 -0.66 -20.70
CA THR A 155 2.29 0.43 -21.60
C THR A 155 1.51 1.71 -21.36
N LYS A 156 0.17 1.60 -21.24
CA LYS A 156 -0.70 2.73 -20.93
C LYS A 156 -0.38 3.33 -19.56
N ALA A 157 -0.28 2.51 -18.52
CA ALA A 157 0.03 2.96 -17.16
C ALA A 157 1.42 3.58 -17.04
N LYS A 158 2.39 3.10 -17.85
CA LYS A 158 3.76 3.62 -17.87
C LYS A 158 3.82 5.03 -18.45
N ALA A 159 3.01 5.35 -19.47
CA ALA A 159 2.90 6.72 -19.98
C ALA A 159 2.38 7.70 -18.91
N ASP A 160 1.52 7.22 -18.01
CA ASP A 160 0.96 7.99 -16.90
C ASP A 160 1.70 7.80 -15.57
N GLU A 161 2.95 7.30 -15.58
CA GLU A 161 3.65 6.91 -14.34
C GLU A 161 3.81 8.05 -13.32
N HIS A 162 3.80 9.30 -13.80
CA HIS A 162 3.86 10.49 -12.95
C HIS A 162 2.66 10.57 -12.00
N ARG A 163 1.51 9.97 -12.33
CA ARG A 163 0.33 9.89 -11.45
C ARG A 163 0.52 8.95 -10.27
N LEU A 164 1.53 8.07 -10.31
CA LEU A 164 1.89 7.22 -9.15
C LEU A 164 2.63 8.00 -8.05
N LEU A 165 3.08 9.22 -8.35
CA LEU A 165 3.65 10.13 -7.36
C LEU A 165 2.53 10.83 -6.60
N THR A 166 1.97 10.13 -5.63
CA THR A 166 0.96 10.69 -4.74
C THR A 166 1.61 11.45 -3.57
N ALA A 167 0.83 12.25 -2.85
CA ALA A 167 1.31 12.97 -1.67
C ALA A 167 1.89 12.02 -0.61
N GLU A 168 1.41 10.77 -0.55
CA GLU A 168 1.89 9.71 0.34
C GLU A 168 3.31 9.24 -0.02
N TYR A 169 3.84 9.63 -1.18
CA TYR A 169 5.25 9.54 -1.51
C TYR A 169 5.95 10.90 -1.33
N ALA A 170 5.55 11.69 -0.32
CA ALA A 170 6.05 13.05 -0.03
C ALA A 170 7.57 13.19 -0.19
N TYR A 171 8.34 12.18 0.23
CA TYR A 171 9.78 12.11 0.00
C TYR A 171 10.18 12.21 -1.50
N LEU A 172 9.59 11.38 -2.36
CA LEU A 172 9.87 11.37 -3.80
C LEU A 172 9.27 12.60 -4.49
N THR A 173 8.13 13.07 -4.00
CA THR A 173 7.44 14.26 -4.51
C THR A 173 8.24 15.53 -4.20
N ASP A 174 8.71 15.72 -2.97
CA ASP A 174 9.52 16.89 -2.58
C ASP A 174 10.88 16.90 -3.26
N LEU A 175 11.52 15.74 -3.42
CA LEU A 175 12.74 15.61 -4.23
C LEU A 175 12.49 15.97 -5.70
N LYS A 176 11.41 15.45 -6.31
CA LYS A 176 11.09 15.74 -7.71
C LYS A 176 10.76 17.21 -7.95
N HIS A 177 10.07 17.86 -7.00
CA HIS A 177 9.69 19.27 -7.08
C HIS A 177 10.76 20.24 -6.54
N LYS A 178 11.96 19.75 -6.18
CA LYS A 178 13.06 20.54 -5.58
C LYS A 178 12.64 21.34 -4.34
N ARG A 179 11.63 20.85 -3.60
CA ARG A 179 11.14 21.46 -2.36
C ARG A 179 11.94 21.04 -1.13
N ALA A 180 12.84 20.06 -1.30
CA ALA A 180 13.78 19.63 -0.27
C ALA A 180 15.21 19.61 -0.82
N GLY A 181 16.15 20.19 -0.08
CA GLY A 181 17.59 20.16 -0.37
C GLY A 181 18.27 18.85 0.10
N SER A 182 19.59 18.89 0.29
CA SER A 182 20.38 17.74 0.78
C SER A 182 19.88 17.17 2.11
N GLU A 183 19.25 17.99 2.95
CA GLU A 183 18.76 17.66 4.30
C GLU A 183 17.38 17.00 4.35
N TRP A 184 16.86 16.53 3.21
CA TRP A 184 15.51 15.95 3.15
C TRP A 184 15.30 14.79 4.14
N LYS A 185 16.35 14.00 4.45
CA LYS A 185 16.27 12.87 5.39
C LYS A 185 15.92 13.36 6.80
N SER A 186 16.59 14.41 7.23
CA SER A 186 16.40 15.06 8.52
C SER A 186 14.98 15.63 8.62
N LEU A 187 14.52 16.33 7.56
CA LEU A 187 13.15 16.85 7.48
C LEU A 187 12.10 15.73 7.56
N ARG A 188 12.29 14.65 6.79
CA ARG A 188 11.39 13.49 6.80
C ARG A 188 11.30 12.88 8.20
N LYS A 189 12.44 12.72 8.88
CA LYS A 189 12.49 12.14 10.23
C LYS A 189 11.75 13.03 11.23
N ALA A 190 11.99 14.35 11.20
CA ALA A 190 11.31 15.30 12.07
C ALA A 190 9.79 15.30 11.86
N LYS A 191 9.32 15.31 10.60
CA LYS A 191 7.88 15.25 10.28
C LYS A 191 7.25 13.92 10.69
N ALA A 192 7.95 12.80 10.47
CA ALA A 192 7.49 11.48 10.91
C ALA A 192 7.38 11.41 12.45
N GLU A 193 8.35 11.96 13.17
CA GLU A 193 8.34 12.01 14.64
C GLU A 193 7.19 12.88 15.16
N SER A 194 6.98 14.07 14.61
CA SER A 194 5.83 14.94 14.93
C SER A 194 4.49 14.23 14.70
N ALA A 195 4.35 13.53 13.58
CA ALA A 195 3.16 12.74 13.28
C ALA A 195 2.94 11.60 14.29
N LEU A 196 3.98 10.86 14.66
CA LEU A 196 3.90 9.78 15.65
C LEU A 196 3.55 10.32 17.05
N GLN A 197 4.13 11.44 17.47
CA GLN A 197 3.77 12.10 18.73
C GLN A 197 2.30 12.54 18.74
N THR A 198 1.82 13.09 17.62
CA THR A 198 0.42 13.47 17.48
C THR A 198 -0.50 12.24 17.53
N LEU A 199 -0.14 11.15 16.84
CA LEU A 199 -0.86 9.87 16.89
C LEU A 199 -0.94 9.32 18.32
N ALA A 200 0.17 9.33 19.06
CA ALA A 200 0.21 8.85 20.44
C ALA A 200 -0.72 9.66 21.35
N ARG A 201 -0.84 10.98 21.12
CA ARG A 201 -1.71 11.87 21.88
C ARG A 201 -3.19 11.66 21.57
N ILE A 202 -3.58 11.65 20.29
CA ILE A 202 -5.00 11.65 19.90
C ILE A 202 -5.60 10.24 19.82
N ALA A 203 -4.75 9.22 19.70
CA ALA A 203 -5.14 7.82 19.60
C ALA A 203 -4.30 7.00 20.58
N PRO A 204 -4.41 7.19 21.91
CA PRO A 204 -3.59 6.47 22.88
C PRO A 204 -3.79 4.96 22.78
N PHE A 205 -2.78 4.20 23.24
CA PHE A 205 -2.83 2.74 23.18
C PHE A 205 -4.01 2.23 24.05
N PRO A 206 -4.75 1.18 23.62
CA PRO A 206 -5.90 0.64 24.37
C PRO A 206 -5.61 0.19 25.81
N GLY A 207 -4.34 0.11 26.22
CA GLY A 207 -3.89 -0.25 27.58
C GLY A 207 -3.38 0.93 28.43
N GLN A 208 -3.44 2.17 27.94
CA GLN A 208 -3.13 3.39 28.71
C GLN A 208 -4.42 4.14 29.05
N THR A 209 -5.39 3.49 29.67
CA THR A 209 -6.36 4.23 30.51
C THR A 209 -5.70 4.44 31.86
N SER A 210 -5.35 5.70 32.11
CA SER A 210 -4.87 6.27 33.36
C SER A 210 -5.38 5.55 34.61
N GLY A 211 -4.45 5.07 35.42
CA GLY A 211 -4.69 4.78 36.82
C GLY A 211 -5.19 6.06 37.49
N ARG A 212 -6.51 6.16 37.66
CA ARG A 212 -7.09 7.05 38.66
C ARG A 212 -6.76 6.46 40.02
N GLN A 213 -5.82 7.11 40.70
CA GLN A 213 -5.72 7.06 42.15
C GLN A 213 -7.13 7.23 42.73
N SER A 214 -7.56 6.22 43.50
CA SER A 214 -8.69 6.32 44.42
C SER A 214 -8.12 6.69 45.80
N PRO A 215 -8.88 7.45 46.60
CA PRO A 215 -8.38 8.28 47.70
C PRO A 215 -7.72 7.50 48.84
#